data_AF-A0A847H3K1-F1
#
_entry.id   AF-A0A847H3K1-F1
#
_cell.length_a   1.000
_cell.length_b   1.000
_cell.length_c   1.000
_cell.angle_alpha   90.00
_cell.angle_beta   90.00
_cell.angle_gamma   90.00
#
_symmetry.space_group_name_H-M   'P 1'
#
loop_
_entity.id
_entity.type
_entity.pdbx_description
1 polymer ?
#
loop_
_entity_poly.entity_id
_entity_poly.type
_entity_poly.pdbx_seq_one_letter_code
_entity_poly.pdbx_strand_id
1 'polypeptide(L)' 'MNTTDTTHPKGLYFLFFVEMWERFSYYGMRALLTLYMVKYLLFSTEKAGNIYGMYTGLVYLTPLIGGYLAD' A
#
# COMPACT_ATOMS: atom_id res chain seq x y z
N MET A 1 19.60 36.00 -15.76
CA MET A 1 19.22 35.26 -14.53
C MET A 1 18.04 34.40 -14.91
N ASN A 2 18.30 33.19 -15.42
CA ASN A 2 17.23 32.29 -15.86
C ASN A 2 16.55 31.74 -14.62
N THR A 3 15.28 32.07 -14.44
CA THR A 3 14.45 31.55 -13.36
C THR A 3 14.38 30.04 -13.52
N THR A 4 15.04 29.32 -12.62
CA THR A 4 14.76 27.90 -12.41
C THR A 4 13.30 27.82 -11.96
N ASP A 5 12.39 27.46 -12.86
CA ASP A 5 11.00 27.20 -12.52
C ASP A 5 10.98 26.02 -11.55
N THR A 6 10.94 26.31 -10.26
CA THR A 6 10.88 25.34 -9.15
C THR A 6 9.49 24.69 -9.03
N THR A 7 8.67 24.77 -10.08
CA THR A 7 7.29 24.31 -10.06
C THR A 7 7.21 22.90 -10.63
N HIS A 8 6.69 21.97 -9.84
CA HIS A 8 6.47 20.61 -10.31
C HIS A 8 5.38 20.54 -11.38
N PRO A 9 5.43 19.55 -12.30
CA PRO A 9 4.39 19.34 -13.29
C PRO A 9 3.00 19.21 -12.65
N LYS A 10 1.97 19.83 -13.25
CA LYS A 10 0.60 19.83 -12.70
C LYS A 10 0.04 18.42 -12.45
N GLY A 11 0.43 17.44 -13.28
CA GLY A 11 0.04 16.04 -13.12
C GLY A 11 0.62 15.37 -11.87
N LEU A 12 1.75 15.87 -11.33
CA LEU A 12 2.36 15.34 -10.12
C LEU A 12 1.46 15.53 -8.91
N TYR A 13 0.74 16.65 -8.81
CA TYR A 13 -0.19 16.88 -7.70
C TYR A 13 -1.32 15.85 -7.70
N PHE A 14 -1.86 15.51 -8.88
CA PHE A 14 -2.89 14.47 -8.99
C PHE A 14 -2.34 13.09 -8.57
N LEU A 15 -1.19 12.68 -9.13
CA LEU A 15 -0.52 11.43 -8.77
C LEU A 15 -0.20 11.38 -7.27
N PHE A 16 0.25 12.48 -6.69
CA PHE A 16 0.53 12.60 -5.26
C PHE A 16 -0.71 12.28 -4.41
N PHE A 17 -1.86 12.89 -4.72
CA PHE A 17 -3.08 12.63 -3.94
C PHE A 17 -3.59 11.20 -4.13
N VAL A 18 -3.48 10.64 -5.33
CA VAL A 18 -3.84 9.25 -5.61
C VAL A 18 -2.97 8.30 -4.80
N GLU A 19 -1.64 8.45 -4.87
CA GLU A 19 -0.68 7.64 -4.11
C GLU A 19 -0.80 7.83 -2.59
N MET A 20 -1.06 9.05 -2.14
CA MET A 20 -1.28 9.33 -0.72
C MET A 20 -2.51 8.56 -0.21
N TRP A 21 -3.61 8.54 -0.97
CA TRP A 21 -4.82 7.84 -0.58
C TRP A 21 -4.67 6.32 -0.64
N GLU A 22 -3.97 5.82 -1.66
CA GLU A 22 -3.58 4.41 -1.76
C GLU A 22 -2.84 3.98 -0.49
N ARG A 23 -1.77 4.69 -0.13
CA ARG A 23 -0.94 4.37 1.05
C ARG A 23 -1.72 4.53 2.35
N PHE A 24 -2.55 5.56 2.47
CA PHE A 24 -3.41 5.73 3.64
C PHE A 24 -4.31 4.51 3.86
N SER A 25 -4.98 4.04 2.80
CA SER A 25 -5.85 2.87 2.87
C SER A 25 -5.07 1.58 3.18
N TYR A 26 -3.89 1.41 2.58
CA TYR A 26 -3.04 0.23 2.76
C TYR A 26 -2.52 0.11 4.19
N TYR A 27 -1.94 1.19 4.73
CA TYR A 27 -1.43 1.18 6.11
C TYR A 27 -2.57 1.16 7.14
N GLY A 28 -3.69 1.83 6.87
CA GLY A 28 -4.87 1.77 7.73
C GLY A 28 -5.44 0.36 7.86
N MET A 29 -5.56 -0.35 6.74
CA MET A 29 -5.96 -1.76 6.74
C MET A 29 -4.95 -2.63 7.48
N ARG A 30 -3.63 -2.50 7.21
CA ARG A 30 -2.59 -3.29 7.89
C ARG A 30 -2.57 -3.11 9.41
N ALA A 31 -2.81 -1.90 9.89
CA ALA A 31 -2.84 -1.60 11.33
C ALA A 31 -4.00 -2.34 12.04
N LEU A 32 -5.14 -2.47 11.37
CA LEU A 32 -6.34 -3.06 11.96
C LEU A 32 -6.49 -4.56 11.64
N LEU A 33 -5.87 -5.06 10.56
CA LEU A 33 -6.07 -6.41 10.06
C LEU A 33 -5.70 -7.49 11.09
N THR A 34 -4.52 -7.40 11.69
CA THR A 34 -4.08 -8.37 12.72
C THR A 34 -4.97 -8.30 13.96
N LEU A 35 -5.34 -7.08 14.38
CA LEU A 35 -6.24 -6.90 15.51
C LEU A 35 -7.61 -7.53 15.24
N TYR A 36 -8.15 -7.35 14.04
CA TYR A 36 -9.42 -7.92 13.62
C TYR A 36 -9.38 -9.46 13.61
N MET A 37 -8.32 -10.05 13.05
CA MET A 37 -8.16 -11.51 13.01
C MET A 37 -8.09 -12.14 14.40
N VAL A 38 -7.40 -11.50 15.34
CA VAL A 38 -7.28 -12.02 16.71
C VAL A 38 -8.57 -11.77 17.52
N LYS A 39 -9.17 -10.58 17.43
CA LYS A 39 -10.30 -10.19 18.28
C LYS A 39 -11.66 -10.70 17.80
N TYR A 40 -11.91 -10.74 16.49
CA TYR A 40 -13.22 -11.06 15.94
C TYR A 40 -13.25 -12.42 15.24
N LEU A 41 -12.17 -12.82 14.56
CA LEU A 41 -12.08 -14.15 13.93
C LEU A 41 -11.56 -15.24 14.88
N LEU A 42 -11.19 -14.87 16.11
CA LEU A 42 -10.66 -15.77 17.15
C LEU A 42 -9.49 -16.64 16.67
N PHE A 43 -8.68 -16.13 15.75
CA PHE A 43 -7.48 -16.81 15.28
C PHE A 43 -6.37 -16.70 16.33
N SER A 44 -5.50 -17.72 16.39
CA SER A 44 -4.27 -17.63 17.17
C SER A 44 -3.37 -16.53 16.60
N THR A 45 -2.60 -15.89 17.48
CA THR A 45 -1.63 -14.85 17.09
C THR A 45 -0.64 -15.35 16.04
N GLU A 46 -0.23 -16.62 16.13
CA GLU A 46 0.63 -17.28 15.16
C GLU A 46 -0.03 -17.37 13.78
N LYS A 47 -1.28 -17.86 13.70
CA LYS A 47 -2.02 -17.95 12.45
C LYS A 47 -2.26 -16.58 11.83
N ALA A 48 -2.63 -15.59 12.64
CA ALA A 48 -2.81 -14.21 12.21
C ALA A 48 -1.50 -13.60 11.66
N GLY A 49 -0.37 -13.86 12.31
CA GLY A 49 0.96 -13.44 11.86
C GLY A 49 1.36 -14.08 10.53
N ASN A 50 1.13 -15.39 10.36
CA ASN A 50 1.40 -16.09 9.11
C ASN A 50 0.56 -15.55 7.95
N ILE A 51 -0.74 -15.33 8.15
CA ILE A 51 -1.62 -14.74 7.13
C ILE A 51 -1.15 -13.32 6.76
N TYR A 52 -0.83 -12.50 7.76
CA TYR A 52 -0.32 -11.15 7.54
C TYR A 52 1.00 -11.13 6.74
N GLY A 53 1.91 -12.06 7.04
CA GLY A 53 3.17 -12.24 6.33
C GLY A 53 2.96 -12.65 4.87
N MET A 54 2.12 -13.66 4.63
CA MET A 54 1.79 -14.11 3.27
C MET A 54 1.09 -13.00 2.47
N TYR A 55 0.12 -12.30 3.07
CA TYR A 55 -0.55 -11.17 2.44
C TYR A 55 0.45 -10.08 2.02
N THR A 56 1.34 -9.68 2.94
CA THR A 56 2.35 -8.66 2.66
C THR A 56 3.31 -9.12 1.55
N GLY A 57 3.75 -10.38 1.58
CA GLY A 57 4.61 -10.95 0.55
C GLY A 57 3.97 -10.94 -0.84
N LEU A 58 2.67 -11.26 -0.94
CA LEU A 58 1.93 -11.19 -2.20
C LEU A 58 1.79 -9.76 -2.71
N VAL A 59 1.51 -8.80 -1.83
CA VAL A 59 1.44 -7.37 -2.20
C VAL A 59 2.75 -6.87 -2.80
N TYR A 60 3.91 -7.40 -2.38
CA TYR A 60 5.19 -7.08 -3.00
C TYR A 60 5.47 -7.87 -4.29
N LEU A 61 4.83 -9.00 -4.50
CA LEU A 61 4.97 -9.82 -5.71
C LEU A 61 4.07 -9.33 -6.85
N THR A 62 2.84 -8.91 -6.55
CA THR A 62 1.85 -8.49 -7.54
C THR A 62 2.28 -7.33 -8.46
N PRO A 63 3.11 -6.35 -8.04
CA PRO A 63 3.58 -5.30 -8.95
C PRO A 63 4.44 -5.82 -10.10
N LEU A 64 5.09 -6.98 -9.96
CA LEU A 64 5.82 -7.61 -11.08
C LEU A 64 4.87 -8.00 -12.21
N ILE A 65 3.73 -8.59 -11.85
CA ILE A 65 2.68 -8.96 -12.80
C ILE A 65 1.99 -7.70 -13.34
N GLY A 66 1.71 -6.74 -12.46
CA GLY A 66 1.09 -5.46 -12.83
C GLY A 66 1.95 -4.66 -13.81
N GLY A 67 3.28 -4.62 -13.61
CA GLY A 67 4.21 -3.96 -14.51
C GLY A 67 4.24 -4.62 -15.89
N TYR A 68 4.27 -5.95 -15.96
CA TYR A 68 4.20 -6.67 -17.24
C TYR A 68 2.88 -6.44 -17.99
N LEU A 69 1.76 -6.26 -17.28
CA LEU A 69 0.46 -5.96 -17.90
C LEU A 69 0.29 -4.48 -18.29
N ALA A 70 1.07 -3.59 -17.68
CA ALA A 70 0.99 -2.15 -17.91
C ALA A 70 1.94 -1.67 -19.02
N ASP A 71 2.98 -2.45 -19.31
CA ASP A 71 3.84 -2.32 -20.49
C ASP A 71 3.09 -2.74 -21.77
#